data_AF-A0A4Q9MI65-F1
#
_entry.id   AF-A0A4Q9MI65-F1
#
_cell.length_a   1.000
_cell.length_b   1.000
_cell.length_c   1.000
_cell.angle_alpha   90.00
_cell.angle_beta   90.00
_cell.angle_gamma   90.00
#
_symmetry.space_group_name_H-M   'P 1'
#
loop_
_entity.id
_entity.type
_entity.pdbx_description
1 polymer ?
#
loop_
_entity_poly.entity_id
_entity_poly.type
_entity_poly.pdbx_seq_one_letter_code
_entity_poly.pdbx_strand_id
1 'polypeptide(L)'
;MDTVHPIFSKGELCPITAICGYPLLIYSERIHGGMRAKDDNQPAVYLRIEPDNGFAPTHWQLDDNGTCYVIRADRRMLTKEAIEIVYKFHSHLLSEIDDERRGKPHPCWLRPLGPEWLREFADEYRKKQIAEGRPGFDFFP
;
A
#
# COMPACT_ATOMS: atom_id res chain seq x y z
N MET A 1 -4.84 -2.91 31.58
CA MET A 1 -4.62 -3.93 30.54
C MET A 1 -4.23 -3.19 29.29
N ASP A 2 -2.99 -3.31 28.84
CA ASP A 2 -2.57 -2.72 27.58
C ASP A 2 -3.29 -3.43 26.43
N THR A 3 -4.30 -2.78 25.87
CA THR A 3 -5.05 -3.31 24.74
C THR A 3 -4.18 -3.17 23.49
N VAL A 4 -3.55 -4.27 23.09
CA VAL A 4 -2.85 -4.38 21.80
C VAL A 4 -3.87 -4.16 20.69
N HIS A 5 -3.57 -3.22 19.77
CA HIS A 5 -4.47 -2.91 18.67
C HIS A 5 -4.76 -4.17 17.82
N PRO A 6 -6.01 -4.43 17.38
CA PRO A 6 -6.37 -5.65 16.65
C PRO A 6 -5.57 -5.92 15.38
N ILE A 7 -4.98 -4.89 14.76
CA ILE A 7 -4.13 -4.98 13.57
C ILE A 7 -3.02 -6.04 13.68
N PHE A 8 -2.47 -6.27 14.88
CA PHE A 8 -1.42 -7.27 15.08
C PHE A 8 -1.93 -8.73 15.01
N SER A 9 -3.24 -8.93 15.09
CA SER A 9 -3.88 -10.26 15.12
C SER A 9 -4.82 -10.50 13.94
N LYS A 10 -5.46 -9.43 13.44
CA LYS A 10 -6.48 -9.47 12.39
C LYS A 10 -6.08 -8.71 11.14
N GLY A 11 -5.01 -7.90 11.19
CA GLY A 11 -4.60 -7.13 10.02
C GLY A 11 -4.14 -8.03 8.88
N GLU A 12 -4.38 -7.57 7.67
CA GLU A 12 -3.93 -8.23 6.44
C GLU A 12 -2.57 -7.70 6.00
N LEU A 13 -1.72 -8.57 5.47
CA LEU A 13 -0.47 -8.17 4.84
C LEU A 13 -0.76 -7.54 3.47
N CYS A 14 -0.14 -6.40 3.19
CA CYS A 14 -0.13 -5.81 1.85
C CYS A 14 0.93 -6.52 0.99
N PRO A 15 0.54 -7.34 0.00
CA PRO A 15 1.44 -8.33 -0.61
C PRO A 15 2.56 -7.69 -1.44
N ILE A 16 2.25 -6.66 -2.24
CA ILE A 16 3.28 -5.94 -3.01
C ILE A 16 4.31 -5.31 -2.09
N THR A 17 3.87 -4.68 -0.99
CA THR A 17 4.77 -4.06 -0.02
C THR A 17 5.73 -5.07 0.60
N ALA A 18 5.25 -6.29 0.89
CA ALA A 18 6.06 -7.36 1.44
C ALA A 18 7.08 -7.88 0.42
N ILE A 19 6.69 -8.06 -0.85
CA ILE A 19 7.59 -8.44 -1.94
C ILE A 19 8.68 -7.38 -2.13
N CYS A 20 8.33 -6.10 -1.99
CA CYS A 20 9.27 -4.98 -2.06
C CYS A 20 10.09 -4.75 -0.78
N GLY A 21 10.05 -5.65 0.20
CA GLY A 21 10.86 -5.55 1.41
C GLY A 21 10.40 -4.46 2.41
N TYR A 22 9.18 -3.94 2.24
CA TYR A 22 8.57 -2.94 3.11
C TYR A 22 7.23 -3.46 3.67
N PRO A 23 7.23 -4.51 4.51
CA PRO A 23 6.01 -5.26 4.81
C PRO A 23 5.02 -4.44 5.63
N LEU A 24 3.90 -4.05 5.02
CA LEU A 24 2.81 -3.35 5.69
C LEU A 24 1.70 -4.31 6.10
N LEU A 25 1.18 -4.13 7.31
CA LEU A 25 -0.12 -4.66 7.72
C LEU A 25 -1.15 -3.55 7.64
N ILE A 26 -2.34 -3.87 7.16
CA ILE A 26 -3.48 -2.96 7.11
C ILE A 26 -4.67 -3.55 7.88
N TYR A 27 -5.42 -2.69 8.54
CA TYR A 27 -6.64 -3.04 9.24
C TYR A 27 -7.70 -1.99 8.93
N SER A 28 -8.81 -2.43 8.36
CA SER A 28 -10.03 -1.63 8.21
C SER A 28 -10.99 -1.94 9.36
N GLU A 29 -11.50 -0.89 9.99
CA GLU A 29 -12.54 -0.98 11.01
C GLU A 29 -13.84 -1.61 10.49
N ARG A 30 -14.14 -1.41 9.20
CA ARG A 30 -15.31 -2.01 8.54
C ARG A 30 -15.08 -3.49 8.27
N ILE A 31 -14.03 -3.80 7.54
CA ILE A 31 -13.76 -5.15 7.03
C ILE A 31 -13.45 -6.11 8.18
N HIS A 32 -12.61 -5.69 9.13
CA HIS A 32 -12.09 -6.55 10.19
C HIS A 32 -12.80 -6.33 11.53
N GLY A 33 -13.25 -5.11 11.77
CA GLY A 33 -13.96 -4.73 13.00
C GLY A 33 -15.47 -4.90 12.92
N GLY A 34 -16.03 -5.09 11.71
CA GLY A 34 -17.48 -5.20 11.50
C GLY A 34 -18.24 -3.90 11.71
N MET A 35 -17.55 -2.76 11.81
CA MET A 35 -18.19 -1.46 12.03
C MET A 35 -18.80 -0.93 10.74
N ARG A 36 -19.88 -0.14 10.81
CA ARG A 36 -20.45 0.49 9.61
C ARG A 36 -19.45 1.49 9.04
N ALA A 37 -19.15 1.36 7.75
CA ALA A 37 -18.30 2.31 7.06
C ALA A 37 -19.01 3.66 6.91
N LYS A 38 -18.24 4.72 7.02
CA LYS A 38 -18.71 6.10 6.87
C LYS A 38 -18.29 6.72 5.54
N ASP A 39 -17.11 6.32 5.05
CA ASP A 39 -16.45 6.88 3.89
C ASP A 39 -15.68 5.79 3.15
N ASP A 40 -15.51 5.97 1.83
CA ASP A 40 -14.57 5.18 1.05
C ASP A 40 -13.12 5.61 1.33
N ASN A 41 -12.20 4.64 1.28
CA ASN A 41 -10.78 4.84 1.48
C ASN A 41 -10.00 4.18 0.33
N GLN A 42 -10.15 4.74 -0.87
CA GLN A 42 -9.46 4.26 -2.07
C GLN A 42 -7.94 4.05 -1.91
N PRO A 43 -7.18 4.88 -1.16
CA PRO A 43 -5.78 4.59 -0.87
C PRO A 43 -5.55 3.23 -0.18
N ALA A 44 -6.43 2.82 0.73
CA ALA A 44 -6.35 1.52 1.39
C ALA A 44 -6.56 0.37 0.40
N VAL A 45 -7.48 0.52 -0.55
CA VAL A 45 -7.70 -0.45 -1.64
C VAL A 45 -6.45 -0.60 -2.49
N TYR A 46 -5.80 0.51 -2.84
CA TYR A 46 -4.57 0.48 -3.65
C TYR A 46 -3.42 -0.21 -2.93
N LEU A 47 -3.27 0.01 -1.62
CA LEU A 47 -2.28 -0.70 -0.81
C LEU A 47 -2.55 -2.21 -0.74
N ARG A 48 -3.79 -2.64 -0.97
CA ARG A 48 -4.22 -4.03 -0.93
C ARG A 48 -4.34 -4.70 -2.29
N ILE A 49 -3.79 -4.15 -3.37
CA ILE A 49 -3.77 -4.87 -4.65
C ILE A 49 -2.90 -6.13 -4.59
N GLU A 50 -3.29 -7.16 -5.32
CA GLU A 50 -2.59 -8.43 -5.42
C GLU A 50 -1.56 -8.42 -6.56
N PRO A 51 -0.40 -9.08 -6.39
CA PRO A 51 0.71 -9.05 -7.36
C PRO A 51 0.45 -9.84 -8.64
N ASP A 52 -0.57 -10.67 -8.70
CA ASP A 52 -0.90 -11.49 -9.87
C ASP A 52 -1.76 -10.75 -10.89
N ASN A 53 -2.64 -9.85 -10.43
CA ASN A 53 -3.66 -9.24 -11.26
C ASN A 53 -3.86 -7.72 -11.04
N GLY A 54 -3.23 -7.13 -10.02
CA GLY A 54 -3.32 -5.70 -9.73
C GLY A 54 -4.66 -5.25 -9.16
N PHE A 55 -5.54 -6.17 -8.78
CA PHE A 55 -6.80 -5.89 -8.08
C PHE A 55 -6.65 -6.21 -6.60
N ALA A 56 -7.34 -5.45 -5.74
CA ALA A 56 -7.48 -5.84 -4.34
C ALA A 56 -8.42 -7.05 -4.22
N PRO A 57 -8.41 -7.82 -3.11
CA PRO A 57 -9.45 -8.82 -2.89
C PRO A 57 -10.85 -8.21 -2.91
N THR A 58 -11.84 -9.03 -3.27
CA THR A 58 -13.24 -8.59 -3.44
C THR A 58 -13.79 -7.84 -2.22
N HIS A 59 -13.43 -8.24 -0.99
CA HIS A 59 -13.89 -7.59 0.23
C HIS A 59 -13.28 -6.19 0.48
N TRP A 60 -12.21 -5.83 -0.22
CA TRP A 60 -11.67 -4.47 -0.27
C TRP A 60 -12.23 -3.64 -1.43
N GLN A 61 -12.77 -4.28 -2.46
CA GLN A 61 -13.28 -3.60 -3.66
C GLN A 61 -14.76 -3.20 -3.55
N LEU A 62 -15.59 -4.04 -2.92
CA LEU A 62 -17.06 -3.91 -2.98
C LEU A 62 -17.67 -3.08 -1.85
N ASP A 63 -16.96 -2.95 -0.73
CA ASP A 63 -17.44 -2.29 0.48
C ASP A 63 -16.73 -0.94 0.67
N ASP A 64 -17.45 0.05 1.21
CA ASP A 64 -16.82 1.26 1.75
C ASP A 64 -15.84 0.84 2.86
N ASN A 65 -14.55 1.12 2.72
CA ASN A 65 -13.53 0.55 3.61
C ASN A 65 -13.41 1.27 4.97
N GLY A 66 -13.99 2.47 5.10
CA GLY A 66 -13.95 3.27 6.31
C GLY A 66 -12.54 3.65 6.76
N THR A 67 -12.40 3.92 8.06
CA THR A 67 -11.10 4.22 8.66
C THR A 67 -10.20 2.99 8.61
N CYS A 68 -9.02 3.18 8.03
CA CYS A 68 -8.00 2.16 7.90
C CYS A 68 -6.74 2.56 8.66
N TYR A 69 -6.12 1.59 9.32
CA TYR A 69 -4.87 1.72 10.04
C TYR A 69 -3.80 0.91 9.33
N VAL A 70 -2.59 1.46 9.24
CA VAL A 70 -1.46 0.81 8.60
C VAL A 70 -0.26 0.83 9.55
N ILE A 71 0.43 -0.28 9.66
CA ILE A 71 1.70 -0.39 10.41
C ILE A 71 2.71 -1.19 9.60
N ARG A 72 3.99 -1.12 9.96
CA ARG A 72 4.96 -2.10 9.47
C ARG A 72 4.89 -3.39 10.27
N ALA A 73 4.83 -4.53 9.59
CA ALA A 73 4.82 -5.86 10.19
C ALA A 73 6.11 -6.13 10.98
N ASP A 74 7.23 -5.56 10.52
CA ASP A 74 8.55 -5.65 11.16
C ASP A 74 8.72 -4.70 12.36
N ARG A 75 7.66 -3.98 12.74
CA ARG A 75 7.61 -3.02 13.86
C ARG A 75 8.59 -1.85 13.74
N ARG A 76 9.14 -1.58 12.55
CA ARG A 76 9.90 -0.36 12.30
C ARG A 76 8.96 0.84 12.16
N MET A 77 9.53 2.04 12.25
CA MET A 77 8.78 3.29 12.10
C MET A 77 8.15 3.40 10.70
N LEU A 78 6.89 3.86 10.67
CA LEU A 78 6.18 4.25 9.46
C LEU A 78 5.89 5.75 9.55
N THR A 79 6.63 6.57 8.79
CA THR A 79 6.37 8.01 8.71
C THR A 79 5.23 8.30 7.73
N LYS A 80 4.70 9.52 7.78
CA LYS A 80 3.64 9.97 6.85
C LYS A 80 4.17 10.01 5.41
N GLU A 81 5.41 10.42 5.26
CA GLU A 81 6.10 10.55 3.97
C GLU A 81 6.42 9.17 3.39
N ALA A 82 6.81 8.21 4.24
CA ALA A 82 7.05 6.84 3.80
C ALA A 82 5.76 6.15 3.32
N ILE A 83 4.64 6.30 4.04
CA ILE A 83 3.37 5.73 3.56
C ILE A 83 2.86 6.44 2.30
N GLU A 84 3.11 7.75 2.14
CA GLU A 84 2.82 8.48 0.91
C GLU A 84 3.62 7.94 -0.27
N ILE A 85 4.93 7.72 -0.11
CA ILE A 85 5.79 7.11 -1.15
C ILE A 85 5.26 5.74 -1.54
N VAL A 86 4.94 4.87 -0.58
CA VAL A 86 4.41 3.53 -0.87
C VAL A 86 3.07 3.62 -1.60
N TYR A 87 2.16 4.50 -1.19
CA TYR A 87 0.90 4.73 -1.89
C TYR A 87 1.13 5.22 -3.32
N LYS A 88 2.04 6.17 -3.53
CA LYS A 88 2.37 6.68 -4.86
C LYS A 88 3.02 5.62 -5.75
N PHE A 89 3.82 4.73 -5.17
CA PHE A 89 4.35 3.57 -5.87
C PHE A 89 3.22 2.65 -6.35
N HIS A 90 2.24 2.33 -5.51
CA HIS A 90 1.09 1.50 -5.94
C HIS A 90 0.25 2.19 -7.01
N SER A 91 0.03 3.50 -6.88
CA SER A 91 -0.65 4.29 -7.92
C SER A 91 0.12 4.27 -9.25
N HIS A 92 1.46 4.32 -9.20
CA HIS A 92 2.31 4.23 -10.38
C HIS A 92 2.23 2.84 -11.00
N LEU A 93 2.35 1.77 -10.21
CA LEU A 93 2.19 0.39 -10.68
C LEU A 93 0.83 0.20 -11.39
N LEU A 94 -0.26 0.69 -10.80
CA LEU A 94 -1.60 0.63 -11.40
C LEU A 94 -1.69 1.44 -12.70
N SER A 95 -0.98 2.56 -12.81
CA SER A 95 -0.94 3.35 -14.06
C SER A 95 -0.15 2.68 -15.17
N GLU A 96 0.77 1.78 -14.84
CA GLU A 96 1.54 0.99 -15.81
C GLU A 96 0.78 -0.27 -16.29
N ILE A 97 -0.27 -0.67 -15.56
CA ILE A 97 -1.21 -1.68 -16.06
C ILE A 97 -2.02 -1.06 -17.19
N ASP A 98 -1.60 -1.31 -18.41
CA ASP A 98 -2.39 -1.05 -19.61
C ASP A 98 -3.72 -1.84 -19.55
N ASP A 99 -4.83 -1.19 -19.85
CA ASP A 99 -6.17 -1.81 -19.86
C ASP A 99 -6.24 -3.00 -20.82
N GLU A 100 -5.44 -3.01 -21.91
CA GLU A 100 -5.36 -4.15 -22.82
C GLU A 100 -4.66 -5.38 -22.23
N ARG A 101 -3.93 -5.23 -21.12
CA ARG A 101 -3.19 -6.30 -20.44
C ARG A 101 -3.98 -6.94 -19.30
N ARG A 102 -5.02 -6.27 -18.79
CA ARG A 102 -5.89 -6.83 -17.75
C ARG A 102 -6.50 -8.15 -18.27
N GLY A 103 -6.23 -9.25 -17.56
CA GLY A 103 -6.79 -10.57 -17.89
C GLY A 103 -6.06 -11.37 -18.98
N LYS A 104 -4.92 -10.90 -19.49
CA LYS A 104 -4.05 -11.67 -20.39
C LYS A 104 -3.00 -12.47 -19.60
N PRO A 105 -2.48 -13.60 -20.13
CA PRO A 105 -1.45 -14.43 -19.48
C PRO A 105 -0.05 -13.77 -19.43
N HIS A 106 0.05 -12.45 -19.65
CA HIS A 106 1.29 -11.70 -19.53
C HIS A 106 1.54 -11.32 -18.07
N PRO A 107 2.80 -11.07 -17.66
CA PRO A 107 3.06 -10.53 -16.33
C PRO A 107 2.28 -9.23 -16.15
N CYS A 108 1.56 -9.13 -15.02
CA CYS A 108 0.76 -7.95 -14.66
C CYS A 108 1.62 -6.66 -14.64
N TRP A 109 2.91 -6.80 -14.31
CA TRP A 109 3.85 -5.69 -14.15
C TRP A 109 4.89 -5.65 -15.27
N LEU A 110 5.35 -4.43 -15.60
CA LEU A 110 6.38 -4.20 -16.63
C LEU A 110 7.74 -4.82 -16.29
N ARG A 111 8.04 -4.97 -15.00
CA ARG A 111 9.26 -5.61 -14.49
C ARG A 111 8.93 -6.42 -13.22
N PRO A 112 9.81 -7.35 -12.81
CA PRO A 112 9.61 -8.09 -11.56
C PRO A 112 9.46 -7.14 -10.36
N LEU A 113 8.41 -7.38 -9.55
CA LEU A 113 8.27 -6.71 -8.25
C LEU A 113 9.44 -7.09 -7.36
N GLY A 114 9.99 -6.11 -6.64
CA GLY A 114 11.06 -6.34 -5.69
C GLY A 114 11.53 -5.06 -5.00
N PRO A 115 12.43 -5.18 -4.01
CA PRO A 115 12.89 -4.06 -3.21
C PRO A 115 13.58 -2.96 -4.01
N GLU A 116 14.26 -3.33 -5.09
CA GLU A 116 14.97 -2.39 -5.96
C GLU A 116 14.02 -1.41 -6.65
N TRP A 117 12.87 -1.87 -7.12
CA TRP A 117 11.93 -0.99 -7.81
C TRP A 117 11.30 0.05 -6.87
N LEU A 118 10.89 -0.39 -5.67
CA LEU A 118 10.40 0.54 -4.65
C LEU A 118 11.50 1.54 -4.25
N ARG A 119 12.74 1.09 -4.10
CA ARG A 119 13.88 1.96 -3.75
C ARG A 119 14.14 3.01 -4.83
N GLU A 120 14.22 2.60 -6.10
CA GLU A 120 14.40 3.53 -7.24
C GLU A 120 13.27 4.56 -7.30
N PHE A 121 12.01 4.11 -7.21
CA PHE A 121 10.85 4.99 -7.20
C PHE A 121 10.88 5.96 -5.99
N ALA A 122 11.21 5.45 -4.80
CA ALA A 122 11.30 6.26 -3.59
C ALA A 122 12.37 7.35 -3.71
N ASP A 123 13.53 7.03 -4.27
CA ASP A 123 14.62 7.99 -4.46
C ASP A 123 14.23 9.11 -5.44
N GLU A 124 13.58 8.77 -6.55
CA GLU A 124 13.08 9.76 -7.51
C GLU A 124 11.98 10.63 -6.91
N TYR A 125 11.00 10.01 -6.25
CA TYR A 125 9.89 10.71 -5.62
C TYR A 125 10.39 11.68 -4.55
N ARG A 126 11.30 11.23 -3.68
CA ARG A 126 11.91 12.07 -2.64
C ARG A 126 12.66 13.25 -3.19
N LYS A 127 13.51 13.06 -4.21
CA LYS A 127 14.24 14.16 -4.86
C LYS A 127 13.27 15.23 -5.38
N LYS A 128 12.16 14.81 -5.98
CA LYS A 128 11.11 15.73 -6.43
C LYS A 128 10.45 16.49 -5.27
N GLN A 129 10.04 15.80 -4.21
CA GLN A 129 9.38 16.44 -3.07
C GLN A 129 10.31 17.41 -2.31
N ILE A 130 11.60 17.07 -2.20
CA ILE A 130 12.62 17.97 -1.65
C ILE A 130 12.78 19.21 -2.53
N ALA A 131 12.84 19.06 -3.85
CA ALA A 131 12.95 20.19 -4.78
C ALA A 131 11.71 21.12 -4.73
N GLU A 132 10.54 20.57 -4.42
CA GLU A 132 9.29 21.30 -4.18
C GLU A 132 9.23 21.93 -2.77
N GLY A 133 10.27 21.76 -1.94
CA GLY A 133 10.35 22.35 -0.60
C GLY A 133 9.51 21.64 0.46
N ARG A 134 9.02 20.42 0.20
CA ARG A 134 8.25 19.66 1.20
C ARG A 134 9.19 19.00 2.22
N PRO A 135 9.01 19.24 3.53
CA PRO A 135 9.84 18.61 4.56
C PRO A 135 9.50 17.13 4.74
N GLY A 136 10.41 16.37 5.37
CA GLY A 136 10.21 14.96 5.77
C GLY A 136 10.54 13.90 4.70
N PHE A 137 10.90 14.32 3.49
CA PHE A 137 11.32 13.43 2.39
C PHE A 137 12.82 13.18 2.34
N ASP A 138 13.55 13.55 3.38
CA ASP A 138 15.00 13.39 3.53
C ASP A 138 15.42 11.93 3.76
N PHE A 139 14.49 11.02 4.05
CA PHE A 139 14.76 9.60 4.29
C PHE A 139 13.63 8.66 3.85
N PHE A 140 13.98 7.48 3.34
CA PHE A 140 13.08 6.33 3.16
C PHE A 140 13.80 5.05 3.64
N PRO A 141 13.26 4.34 4.65
CA PRO A 141 13.92 3.20 5.30
C PRO A 141 13.85 1.87 4.55
#